data_AF-A0A2I8AFA3-F1
#
_entry.id   AF-A0A2I8AFA3-F1
#
_cell.length_a   1.000
_cell.length_b   1.000
_cell.length_c   1.000
_cell.angle_alpha   90.00
_cell.angle_beta   90.00
_cell.angle_gamma   90.00
#
_symmetry.space_group_name_H-M   'P 1'
#
loop_
_entity.id
_entity.type
_entity.pdbx_description
1 polymer ?
#
loop_
_entity_poly.entity_id
_entity_poly.type
_entity_poly.pdbx_seq_one_letter_code
_entity_poly.pdbx_strand_id
1 'polypeptide(L)' 'MSQSTLNRLLTQAVGVFLGIGIAVWLLRGFGLITFIPGGLILILFLGAIVLGVIAYAQKTWWRF' A
#
# COMPACT_ATOMS: atom_id res chain seq x y z
N MET A 1 -13.27 11.49 -17.22
CA MET A 1 -12.15 10.50 -17.27
C MET A 1 -12.67 9.17 -16.73
N SER A 2 -12.99 8.21 -17.61
CA SER A 2 -13.34 6.85 -17.15
C SER A 2 -12.02 6.14 -16.77
N GLN A 3 -11.72 6.11 -15.48
CA GLN A 3 -10.56 5.35 -14.98
C GLN A 3 -10.92 3.87 -15.04
N SER A 4 -10.05 3.03 -15.63
CA SER A 4 -10.31 1.59 -15.71
C SER A 4 -10.55 1.02 -14.30
N THR A 5 -11.49 0.09 -14.18
CA THR A 5 -11.86 -0.55 -12.90
C THR A 5 -10.62 -1.09 -12.16
N LEU A 6 -9.66 -1.60 -12.92
CA LEU A 6 -8.37 -2.11 -12.44
C LEU A 6 -7.50 -1.02 -11.79
N ASN A 7 -7.35 0.14 -12.43
CA ASN A 7 -6.56 1.25 -11.88
C ASN A 7 -7.21 1.84 -10.62
N ARG A 8 -8.54 1.83 -10.56
CA ARG A 8 -9.30 2.25 -9.36
C ARG A 8 -9.05 1.29 -8.19
N LEU A 9 -9.06 -0.01 -8.46
CA LEU A 9 -8.77 -1.07 -7.49
C LEU A 9 -7.32 -1.00 -6.98
N LEU A 10 -6.34 -0.79 -7.87
CA LEU A 10 -4.94 -0.61 -7.49
C LEU A 10 -4.75 0.62 -6.62
N THR A 11 -5.33 1.76 -6.99
CA THR A 11 -5.21 2.99 -6.18
C THR A 11 -5.84 2.82 -4.80
N GLN A 12 -6.99 2.14 -4.72
CA GLN A 12 -7.63 1.80 -3.44
C GLN A 12 -6.77 0.84 -2.61
N ALA A 13 -6.20 -0.19 -3.25
CA ALA A 13 -5.33 -1.14 -2.58
C ALA A 13 -4.10 -0.43 -1.98
N VAL A 14 -3.47 0.50 -2.71
CA VAL A 14 -2.36 1.32 -2.18
C VAL A 14 -2.75 2.05 -0.91
N GLY A 15 -3.89 2.74 -0.92
CA GLY A 15 -4.38 3.46 0.25
C GLY A 15 -4.66 2.54 1.43
N VAL A 16 -5.25 1.37 1.19
CA VAL A 16 -5.53 0.36 2.22
C VAL A 16 -4.24 -0.22 2.79
N PHE A 17 -3.28 -0.62 1.95
CA PHE A 17 -1.99 -1.16 2.40
C PHE A 17 -1.18 -0.12 3.19
N LEU A 18 -1.18 1.16 2.77
CA LEU A 18 -0.55 2.24 3.53
C LEU A 18 -1.25 2.47 4.87
N GLY A 19 -2.58 2.56 4.87
CA GLY A 19 -3.35 2.78 6.09
C GLY A 19 -3.13 1.67 7.12
N ILE A 20 -3.17 0.41 6.68
CA ILE A 20 -2.89 -0.76 7.53
C ILE A 20 -1.44 -0.74 8.00
N GLY A 21 -0.48 -0.46 7.11
CA GLY A 21 0.94 -0.39 7.47
C GLY A 21 1.22 0.65 8.55
N ILE A 22 0.64 1.84 8.43
CA ILE A 22 0.76 2.92 9.43
C ILE A 22 0.08 2.53 10.74
N ALA A 23 -1.14 1.98 10.69
CA ALA A 23 -1.87 1.56 11.89
C ALA A 23 -1.09 0.49 12.67
N VAL A 24 -0.56 -0.53 11.97
CA VAL A 24 0.27 -1.58 12.58
C VAL A 24 1.56 -1.00 13.15
N TRP A 25 2.21 -0.06 12.45
CA TRP A 25 3.42 0.60 12.97
C TRP A 25 3.15 1.38 14.26
N LEU A 26 2.06 2.14 14.32
CA LEU A 26 1.64 2.89 15.51
C LEU A 26 1.26 1.96 16.67
N LEU A 27 0.41 0.96 16.42
CA LEU A 27 0.00 -0.01 17.45
C LEU A 27 1.19 -0.79 18.03
N ARG A 28 2.20 -1.07 17.19
CA ARG A 28 3.46 -1.65 17.66
C ARG A 28 4.26 -0.65 18.51
N GLY A 29 4.35 0.62 18.10
CA GLY A 29 4.98 1.69 18.86
C GLY A 29 4.33 1.92 20.24
N PHE A 30 3.02 1.69 20.34
CA PHE A 30 2.27 1.70 21.60
C PHE A 30 2.38 0.41 22.42
N GLY A 31 3.09 -0.61 21.94
CA GLY A 31 3.28 -1.86 22.66
C GLY A 31 2.11 -2.86 22.56
N LEU A 32 1.09 -2.59 21.76
CA LEU A 32 -0.12 -3.42 21.65
C LEU A 32 0.09 -4.68 20.80
N ILE A 33 0.98 -4.62 19.81
CA ILE A 33 1.26 -5.72 18.86
C ILE A 33 2.76 -5.98 18.69
N THR A 34 3.50 -6.01 19.80
CA THR A 34 4.97 -6.18 19.83
C THR A 34 5.46 -7.51 19.28
N PHE A 35 4.59 -8.53 19.23
CA PHE A 35 4.88 -9.83 18.63
C PHE A 35 5.08 -9.78 17.11
N ILE A 36 4.68 -8.68 16.45
CA ILE A 36 4.93 -8.48 15.03
C ILE A 36 6.37 -8.00 14.81
N PRO A 37 7.22 -8.79 14.11
CA PRO A 37 8.58 -8.38 13.82
C PRO A 37 8.59 -7.17 12.90
N GLY A 38 9.47 -6.20 13.17
CA GLY A 38 9.53 -4.95 12.41
C GLY A 38 9.76 -5.15 10.91
N GLY A 39 10.43 -6.24 10.51
CA GLY A 39 10.60 -6.62 9.11
C GLY A 39 9.29 -6.89 8.37
N LEU A 40 8.26 -7.41 9.05
CA LEU A 40 6.96 -7.66 8.43
C LEU A 40 6.22 -6.35 8.08
N ILE A 41 6.41 -5.32 8.90
CA ILE A 41 5.86 -3.98 8.68
C ILE A 41 6.54 -3.33 7.47
N LEU A 42 7.86 -3.50 7.34
CA LEU A 42 8.59 -3.01 6.16
C LEU A 42 8.10 -3.68 4.87
N ILE A 43 7.75 -4.97 4.89
CA ILE A 43 7.18 -5.65 3.72
C ILE A 43 5.81 -5.05 3.34
N LEU A 44 4.96 -4.69 4.31
CA LEU A 44 3.69 -4.01 4.05
C LEU A 44 3.90 -2.66 3.37
N PHE A 45 4.85 -1.86 3.86
CA PHE A 45 5.20 -0.58 3.24
C PHE A 45 5.81 -0.77 1.85
N LEU A 46 6.68 -1.77 1.67
CA LEU A 46 7.28 -2.08 0.38
C LEU A 46 6.21 -2.48 -0.64
N GLY A 47 5.25 -3.32 -0.25
CA GLY A 47 4.11 -3.71 -1.09
C GLY A 47 3.25 -2.51 -1.49
N ALA A 48 3.01 -1.58 -0.56
CA ALA A 48 2.29 -0.35 -0.85
C ALA A 48 3.03 0.55 -1.86
N ILE A 49 4.35 0.67 -1.73
CA ILE A 49 5.19 1.42 -2.68
C ILE A 49 5.15 0.76 -4.06
N VAL A 50 5.32 -0.56 -4.14
CA VAL A 50 5.26 -1.31 -5.40
C VAL A 50 3.91 -1.14 -6.09
N LEU A 51 2.80 -1.29 -5.35
CA LEU A 51 1.45 -1.08 -5.88
C LEU A 51 1.25 0.37 -6.37
N GLY A 52 1.80 1.35 -5.65
CA GLY A 52 1.74 2.76 -6.03
C GLY A 52 2.50 3.04 -7.32
N VAL A 53 3.70 2.47 -7.46
CA VAL A 53 4.51 2.56 -8.68
C VAL A 53 3.81 1.88 -9.86
N ILE A 54 3.22 0.70 -9.66
CA ILE A 54 2.47 -0.02 -10.70
C ILE A 54 1.24 0.79 -11.14
N ALA A 55 0.48 1.35 -10.19
CA ALA A 55 -0.68 2.18 -10.51
C ALA A 55 -0.27 3.44 -11.29
N TYR A 56 0.84 4.07 -10.92
CA TYR A 56 1.38 5.21 -11.62
C TYR A 56 1.87 4.85 -13.04
N ALA A 57 2.62 3.76 -13.17
CA ALA A 57 3.08 3.25 -14.46
C ALA A 57 1.89 2.89 -15.36
N GLN A 58 0.84 2.27 -14.83
CA GLN A 58 -0.39 2.01 -15.58
C GLN A 58 -1.08 3.28 -16.06
N LYS A 59 -1.14 4.30 -15.20
CA LYS A 59 -1.75 5.59 -15.53
C LYS A 59 -0.91 6.41 -16.52
N THR A 60 0.40 6.24 -16.57
CA THR A 60 1.29 7.05 -17.43
C THR A 60 1.67 6.35 -18.74
N TRP A 61 1.92 5.03 -18.73
CA TRP A 61 2.48 4.29 -19.86
C TRP A 61 1.49 3.32 -20.52
N TRP A 62 0.57 2.71 -19.76
CA TRP A 62 -0.41 1.74 -20.27
C TRP A 62 -1.79 2.33 -20.60
N ARG A 63 -1.84 3.64 -20.89
CA ARG A 63 -3.06 4.30 -21.40
C ARG A 63 -3.18 4.28 -22.92
N PHE A 64 -2.15 3.79 -23.62
CA PHE A 64 -2.14 3.49 -25.05
C PHE A 64 -2.20 1.98 -25.23
#